data_AF-A0A1Z9SYI9-F1
#
_entry.id   AF-A0A1Z9SYI9-F1
#
_cell.length_a   1.000
_cell.length_b   1.000
_cell.length_c   1.000
_cell.angle_alpha   90.00
_cell.angle_beta   90.00
_cell.angle_gamma   90.00
#
_symmetry.space_group_name_H-M   'P 1'
#
loop_
_entity.id
_entity.type
_entity.pdbx_description
1 polymer ?
#
loop_
_entity_poly.entity_id
_entity_poly.type
_entity_poly.pdbx_seq_one_letter_code
_entity_poly.pdbx_strand_id
1 'polypeptide(L)'
;MEALYKNFFRKKDNTDPVLKALEKVPIFENLLKKELKNIAQLTHEREYKTNEYVFKKHAPAEGMYVILHGKIEIKDPKSENIFASLHSGDFFGELALLDEEPRSASAVCNMPSRLIGFFRTDLLTLIKRYPELGNKILLNLSRVLGERLRETNKNIIKSK
;
A
#
# COMPACT_ATOMS: atom_id res chain seq x y z
N MET A 1 2.12 -21.63 40.07
CA MET A 1 3.34 -21.39 39.28
C MET A 1 3.27 -22.24 38.01
N GLU A 2 2.34 -21.98 37.09
CA GLU A 2 2.23 -22.75 35.83
C GLU A 2 1.34 -22.10 34.73
N ALA A 3 1.07 -20.78 34.80
CA ALA A 3 0.10 -20.12 33.91
C ALA A 3 0.63 -18.88 33.16
N LEU A 4 1.92 -18.56 33.24
CA LEU A 4 2.49 -17.37 32.57
C LEU A 4 3.20 -17.67 31.24
N TYR A 5 3.63 -18.91 30.99
CA TYR A 5 4.40 -19.26 29.80
C TYR A 5 3.57 -19.90 28.66
N LYS A 6 2.31 -20.27 28.90
CA LYS A 6 1.46 -20.89 27.86
C LYS A 6 1.04 -19.95 26.73
N ASN A 7 1.17 -18.63 26.93
CA ASN A 7 0.88 -17.63 25.89
C ASN A 7 2.07 -17.33 24.95
N PHE A 8 3.28 -17.79 25.27
CA PHE A 8 4.46 -17.59 24.43
C PHE A 8 4.53 -18.56 23.24
N PHE A 9 3.86 -19.71 23.34
CA PHE A 9 3.84 -20.75 22.30
C PHE A 9 2.41 -21.07 21.85
N ARG A 10 1.57 -20.06 21.66
CA ARG A 10 0.39 -20.25 20.83
C ARG A 10 0.89 -20.38 19.39
N LYS A 11 1.11 -21.63 18.94
CA LYS A 11 1.19 -22.02 17.53
C LYS A 11 0.03 -21.31 16.81
N LYS A 12 0.31 -20.16 16.19
CA LYS A 12 -0.69 -19.39 15.47
C LYS A 12 -0.69 -19.95 14.05
N ASP A 13 -1.37 -21.07 13.87
CA ASP A 13 -1.87 -21.50 12.55
C ASP A 13 -2.99 -20.55 12.11
N ASN A 14 -2.67 -19.26 11.99
CA ASN A 14 -3.56 -18.24 11.48
C ASN A 14 -2.71 -17.33 10.59
N THR A 15 -2.80 -17.59 9.29
CA THR A 15 -2.09 -16.88 8.22
C THR A 15 -2.16 -15.37 8.45
N ASP A 16 -1.00 -14.75 8.64
CA ASP A 16 -0.83 -13.33 8.95
C ASP A 16 -1.64 -12.47 7.95
N PRO A 17 -2.62 -11.66 8.41
CA PRO A 17 -3.43 -10.83 7.52
C PRO A 17 -2.59 -9.86 6.70
N VAL A 18 -1.43 -9.43 7.20
CA VAL A 18 -0.48 -8.60 6.45
C VAL A 18 0.09 -9.37 5.28
N LEU A 19 0.61 -10.58 5.52
CA LEU A 19 1.15 -11.43 4.44
C LEU A 19 0.09 -11.71 3.37
N LYS A 20 -1.13 -12.05 3.76
CA LYS A 20 -2.24 -12.29 2.83
C LYS A 20 -2.59 -11.07 1.99
N ALA A 21 -2.48 -9.88 2.55
CA ALA A 21 -2.72 -8.65 1.80
C ALA A 21 -1.58 -8.35 0.83
N LEU A 22 -0.33 -8.48 1.28
CA LEU A 22 0.85 -8.30 0.42
C LEU A 22 0.84 -9.28 -0.77
N GLU A 23 0.42 -10.53 -0.57
CA GLU A 23 0.28 -11.54 -1.64
C GLU A 23 -0.68 -11.11 -2.76
N LYS A 24 -1.62 -10.19 -2.50
CA LYS A 24 -2.61 -9.72 -3.47
C LYS A 24 -2.19 -8.44 -4.19
N VAL A 25 -1.14 -7.77 -3.73
CA VAL A 25 -0.74 -6.47 -4.28
C VAL A 25 0.20 -6.69 -5.49
N PRO A 26 -0.12 -6.16 -6.67
CA PRO A 26 0.68 -6.33 -7.90
C PRO A 26 2.17 -5.95 -7.77
N ILE A 27 2.50 -5.00 -6.90
CA ILE A 27 3.90 -4.58 -6.64
C ILE A 27 4.71 -5.73 -6.01
N PHE A 28 4.06 -6.65 -5.29
CA PHE A 28 4.66 -7.78 -4.59
C PHE A 28 4.37 -9.12 -5.28
N GLU A 29 3.92 -9.09 -6.53
CA GLU A 29 3.68 -10.29 -7.33
C GLU A 29 4.99 -11.04 -7.61
N ASN A 30 4.92 -12.37 -7.73
CA ASN A 30 6.08 -13.26 -7.98
C ASN A 30 7.18 -13.21 -6.92
N LEU A 31 6.87 -12.69 -5.72
CA LEU A 31 7.76 -12.76 -4.57
C LEU A 31 7.60 -14.09 -3.83
N LEU A 32 8.72 -14.64 -3.37
CA LEU A 32 8.74 -15.84 -2.54
C LEU A 32 8.15 -15.51 -1.16
N LYS A 33 7.56 -16.52 -0.50
CA LYS A 33 7.01 -16.36 0.87
C LYS A 33 8.03 -15.78 1.86
N LYS A 34 9.32 -16.11 1.73
CA LYS A 34 10.39 -15.53 2.56
C LYS A 34 10.60 -14.03 2.30
N GLU A 35 10.45 -13.61 1.05
CA GLU A 35 10.61 -12.21 0.63
C GLU A 35 9.42 -11.38 1.14
N LEU A 36 8.20 -11.91 1.03
CA LEU A 36 6.99 -11.28 1.59
C LEU A 36 7.08 -11.13 3.11
N LYS A 37 7.65 -12.11 3.82
CA LYS A 37 7.92 -12.01 5.27
C LYS A 37 8.91 -10.90 5.61
N ASN A 38 9.95 -10.71 4.82
CA ASN A 38 10.89 -9.60 5.02
C ASN A 38 10.20 -8.24 4.82
N ILE A 39 9.31 -8.13 3.81
CA ILE A 39 8.54 -6.91 3.57
C ILE A 39 7.56 -6.66 4.71
N ALA A 40 6.81 -7.68 5.15
CA ALA A 40 5.84 -7.56 6.24
C ALA A 40 6.45 -7.07 7.57
N GLN A 41 7.75 -7.31 7.79
CA GLN A 41 8.46 -6.81 8.97
C GLN A 41 8.82 -5.32 8.88
N LEU A 42 8.86 -4.77 7.67
CA LEU A 42 9.16 -3.36 7.41
C LEU A 42 7.89 -2.52 7.24
N THR A 43 6.71 -3.13 7.28
CA THR A 43 5.47 -2.41 7.09
C THR A 43 4.87 -1.96 8.41
N HIS A 44 4.04 -0.92 8.33
CA HIS A 44 3.45 -0.28 9.51
C HIS A 44 1.93 -0.30 9.41
N GLU A 45 1.27 -1.03 10.31
CA GLU A 45 -0.19 -1.03 10.39
C GLU A 45 -0.71 0.30 10.96
N ARG A 46 -1.78 0.83 10.37
CA ARG A 46 -2.42 2.08 10.77
C ARG A 46 -3.94 1.93 10.75
N GLU A 47 -4.59 2.44 11.77
CA GLU A 47 -6.05 2.51 11.87
C GLU A 47 -6.53 3.94 11.69
N TYR A 48 -7.65 4.09 10.99
CA TYR A 48 -8.26 5.37 10.67
C TYR A 48 -9.76 5.32 10.94
N LYS A 49 -10.31 6.45 11.39
CA LYS A 49 -11.74 6.64 11.57
C LYS A 49 -12.42 7.01 10.25
N THR A 50 -13.75 6.97 10.27
CA THR A 50 -14.55 7.51 9.15
C THR A 50 -14.27 9.00 8.98
N ASN A 51 -14.18 9.44 7.73
CA ASN A 51 -13.82 10.78 7.27
C ASN A 51 -12.40 11.23 7.62
N GLU A 52 -11.54 10.34 8.13
CA GLU A 52 -10.15 10.66 8.40
C GLU A 52 -9.31 10.62 7.12
N TYR A 53 -8.38 11.56 6.98
CA TYR A 53 -7.45 11.61 5.86
C TYR A 53 -6.28 10.67 6.12
N VAL A 54 -6.02 9.75 5.18
CA VAL A 54 -4.75 9.00 5.14
C VAL A 54 -3.61 9.95 4.76
N PHE A 55 -3.85 10.79 3.77
CA PHE A 55 -3.02 11.95 3.44
C PHE A 55 -3.84 13.00 2.69
N LYS A 56 -3.36 14.23 2.70
CA LYS A 56 -3.95 15.36 1.98
C LYS A 56 -3.18 15.64 0.69
N LYS A 57 -3.87 16.20 -0.31
CA LYS A 57 -3.24 16.77 -1.50
C LYS A 57 -2.15 17.77 -1.09
N HIS A 58 -1.03 17.78 -1.81
CA HIS A 58 0.17 18.57 -1.54
C HIS A 58 0.94 18.22 -0.25
N ALA A 59 0.50 17.22 0.52
CA ALA A 59 1.33 16.69 1.59
C ALA A 59 2.58 16.01 1.01
N PRO A 60 3.71 15.97 1.76
CA PRO A 60 4.85 15.15 1.41
C PRO A 60 4.45 13.69 1.16
N ALA A 61 5.04 13.09 0.14
CA ALA A 61 4.77 11.73 -0.25
C ALA A 61 5.86 10.80 0.29
N GLU A 62 5.55 10.05 1.34
CA GLU A 62 6.55 9.24 2.06
C GLU A 62 6.47 7.74 1.74
N GLY A 63 5.36 7.28 1.16
CA GLY A 63 5.13 5.85 0.96
C GLY A 63 3.78 5.51 0.35
N MET A 64 3.56 4.22 0.16
CA MET A 64 2.31 3.66 -0.33
C MET A 64 1.49 3.03 0.79
N TYR A 65 0.22 2.76 0.50
CA TYR A 65 -0.70 2.12 1.43
C TYR A 65 -1.39 0.93 0.77
N VAL A 66 -1.60 -0.13 1.55
CA VAL A 66 -2.42 -1.30 1.20
C VAL A 66 -3.61 -1.36 2.13
N ILE A 67 -4.81 -1.58 1.60
CA ILE A 67 -6.05 -1.60 2.38
C ILE A 67 -6.26 -3.01 2.91
N LEU A 68 -6.08 -3.22 4.23
CA LEU A 68 -6.45 -4.49 4.88
C LEU A 68 -7.96 -4.62 5.00
N HIS A 69 -8.60 -3.53 5.40
CA HIS A 69 -10.04 -3.42 5.59
C HIS A 69 -10.46 -1.97 5.43
N GLY A 70 -11.53 -1.71 4.68
CA GLY A 70 -12.15 -0.39 4.62
C GLY A 70 -12.47 0.07 3.20
N LYS A 71 -12.80 1.35 3.09
CA LYS A 71 -13.10 2.01 1.82
C LYS A 71 -12.44 3.39 1.79
N ILE A 72 -11.60 3.61 0.78
CA ILE A 72 -10.81 4.84 0.62
C ILE A 72 -11.23 5.55 -0.68
N GLU A 73 -11.50 6.84 -0.59
CA GLU A 73 -11.70 7.69 -1.76
C GLU A 73 -10.43 8.50 -2.06
N ILE A 74 -10.02 8.47 -3.32
CA ILE A 74 -9.00 9.37 -3.86
C ILE A 74 -9.73 10.52 -4.53
N LYS A 75 -9.55 11.75 -4.03
CA LYS A 75 -10.28 12.93 -4.51
C LYS A 75 -9.46 14.22 -4.43
N ASP A 76 -9.81 15.20 -5.25
CA ASP A 76 -9.31 16.57 -5.06
C ASP A 76 -10.23 17.29 -4.07
N PRO A 77 -9.73 17.75 -2.90
CA PRO A 77 -10.58 18.39 -1.89
C PRO A 77 -11.21 19.71 -2.35
N LYS A 78 -10.71 20.34 -3.42
CA LYS A 78 -11.27 21.56 -4.00
C LYS A 78 -12.38 21.31 -5.02
N SER A 79 -12.61 20.05 -5.39
CA SER A 79 -13.65 19.66 -6.33
C SER A 79 -14.50 18.54 -5.75
N GLU A 80 -15.71 18.33 -6.25
CA GLU A 80 -16.49 17.14 -5.90
C GLU A 80 -16.04 15.87 -6.66
N ASN A 81 -14.96 15.96 -7.45
CA ASN A 81 -14.48 14.85 -8.27
C ASN A 81 -13.77 13.78 -7.41
N ILE A 82 -14.36 12.59 -7.39
CA ILE A 82 -13.75 11.36 -6.89
C ILE A 82 -13.00 10.71 -8.06
N PHE A 83 -11.68 10.62 -7.96
CA PHE A 83 -10.82 9.99 -8.96
C PHE A 83 -10.87 8.45 -8.87
N ALA A 84 -10.98 7.90 -7.67
CA ALA A 84 -11.09 6.47 -7.44
C ALA A 84 -11.78 6.16 -6.11
N SER A 85 -12.50 5.03 -6.08
CA SER A 85 -12.98 4.38 -4.85
C SER A 85 -12.27 3.03 -4.72
N LEU A 86 -11.56 2.86 -3.61
CA LEU A 86 -10.71 1.71 -3.33
C LEU A 86 -11.23 0.94 -2.11
N HIS A 87 -10.98 -0.36 -2.09
CA HIS A 87 -11.54 -1.32 -1.14
C HIS A 87 -10.45 -2.21 -0.56
N SER A 88 -10.81 -3.07 0.40
CA SER A 88 -9.94 -4.10 0.94
C SER A 88 -9.24 -4.91 -0.15
N GLY A 89 -7.90 -4.97 -0.10
CA GLY A 89 -7.04 -5.61 -1.10
C GLY A 89 -6.43 -4.65 -2.11
N ASP A 90 -7.00 -3.45 -2.29
CA ASP A 90 -6.44 -2.43 -3.16
C ASP A 90 -5.25 -1.72 -2.49
N PHE A 91 -4.45 -1.04 -3.31
CA PHE A 91 -3.30 -0.24 -2.88
C PHE A 91 -3.25 1.10 -3.61
N PHE A 92 -2.62 2.09 -2.99
CA PHE A 92 -2.54 3.45 -3.52
C PHE A 92 -1.34 4.23 -2.99
N GLY A 93 -1.04 5.35 -3.65
CA GLY A 93 0.05 6.25 -3.28
C GLY A 93 1.44 5.71 -3.64
N GLU A 94 1.51 4.75 -4.57
CA GLU A 94 2.72 4.02 -4.96
C GLU A 94 3.78 4.90 -5.63
N LEU A 95 3.38 6.02 -6.25
CA LEU A 95 4.32 6.99 -6.83
C LEU A 95 5.32 7.52 -5.80
N ALA A 96 4.90 7.64 -4.54
CA ALA A 96 5.74 8.08 -3.43
C ALA A 96 6.92 7.15 -3.13
N LEU A 97 6.93 5.93 -3.70
CA LEU A 97 8.08 5.04 -3.62
C LEU A 97 9.18 5.41 -4.62
N LEU A 98 8.84 6.08 -5.73
CA LEU A 98 9.77 6.42 -6.81
C LEU A 98 10.31 7.84 -6.68
N ASP A 99 9.44 8.81 -6.45
CA ASP A 99 9.78 10.22 -6.37
C ASP A 99 9.29 10.85 -5.06
N GLU A 100 9.72 12.09 -4.84
CA GLU A 100 9.37 12.89 -3.66
C GLU A 100 8.35 13.98 -4.03
N GLU A 101 7.61 13.80 -5.13
CA GLU A 101 6.60 14.75 -5.57
C GLU A 101 5.44 14.80 -4.55
N PRO A 102 4.89 15.99 -4.25
CA PRO A 102 3.76 16.11 -3.34
C PRO A 102 2.54 15.30 -3.82
N ARG A 103 1.70 14.85 -2.87
CA ARG A 103 0.48 14.09 -3.19
C ARG A 103 -0.39 14.83 -4.20
N SER A 104 -0.70 14.20 -5.33
CA SER A 104 -1.55 14.77 -6.40
C SER A 104 -3.02 14.88 -6.03
N ALA A 105 -3.49 14.05 -5.07
CA ALA A 105 -4.85 14.01 -4.56
C ALA A 105 -4.87 13.71 -3.06
N SER A 106 -6.03 13.83 -2.42
CA SER A 106 -6.24 13.39 -1.04
C SER A 106 -6.79 11.96 -1.01
N ALA A 107 -6.42 11.21 0.01
CA ALA A 107 -6.99 9.90 0.32
C ALA A 107 -7.79 9.98 1.63
N VAL A 108 -9.08 9.66 1.58
CA VAL A 108 -10.01 9.81 2.72
C VAL A 108 -10.73 8.50 3.00
N CYS A 109 -10.83 8.13 4.27
CA CYS A 109 -11.56 6.95 4.71
C CYS A 109 -13.07 7.21 4.73
N ASN A 110 -13.86 6.44 4.00
CA ASN A 110 -15.33 6.52 4.04
C ASN A 110 -15.96 5.67 5.14
N MET A 111 -15.17 4.86 5.82
CA MET A 111 -15.56 4.01 6.95
C MET A 111 -14.32 3.75 7.83
N PRO A 112 -14.47 3.17 9.04
CA PRO A 112 -13.31 2.75 9.83
C PRO A 112 -12.44 1.80 9.00
N SER A 113 -11.18 2.17 8.85
CA SER A 113 -10.28 1.54 7.87
C SER A 113 -8.96 1.18 8.53
N ARG A 114 -8.39 0.06 8.11
CA ARG A 114 -7.12 -0.47 8.58
C ARG A 114 -6.22 -0.68 7.38
N LEU A 115 -5.06 -0.04 7.41
CA LEU A 115 -4.13 0.03 6.29
C LEU A 115 -2.75 -0.46 6.71
N ILE A 116 -1.96 -0.86 5.73
CA ILE A 116 -0.53 -1.08 5.88
C ILE A 116 0.17 0.04 5.13
N GLY A 117 1.05 0.78 5.81
CA GLY A 117 2.01 1.70 5.18
C GLY A 117 3.31 0.97 4.83
N PHE A 118 3.83 1.26 3.64
CA PHE A 118 5.17 0.86 3.20
C PHE A 118 5.90 2.10 2.69
N PHE A 119 6.96 2.52 3.36
CA PHE A 119 7.61 3.80 3.10
C PHE A 119 8.82 3.66 2.18
N ARG A 120 9.16 4.76 1.51
CA ARG A 120 10.30 4.82 0.60
C ARG A 120 11.62 4.46 1.31
N THR A 121 11.78 4.88 2.56
CA THR A 121 12.94 4.53 3.39
C THR A 121 13.06 3.02 3.61
N ASP A 122 11.94 2.33 3.77
CA ASP A 122 11.88 0.88 3.94
C ASP A 122 12.27 0.17 2.64
N LEU A 123 11.75 0.66 1.51
CA LEU A 123 12.12 0.17 0.18
C LEU A 123 13.63 0.35 -0.08
N LEU A 124 14.19 1.53 0.19
CA LEU A 124 15.62 1.79 0.00
C LEU A 124 16.49 0.89 0.89
N THR A 125 16.05 0.65 2.13
CA THR A 125 16.71 -0.29 3.05
C THR A 125 16.66 -1.72 2.52
N LEU A 126 15.50 -2.12 1.99
CA LEU A 126 15.29 -3.44 1.40
C LEU A 126 16.17 -3.64 0.15
N ILE A 127 16.25 -2.65 -0.74
CA ILE A 127 17.10 -2.69 -1.94
C ILE A 127 18.58 -2.87 -1.56
N LYS A 128 19.05 -2.13 -0.55
CA LYS A 128 20.43 -2.25 -0.07
C LYS A 128 20.73 -3.63 0.51
N ARG A 129 19.78 -4.23 1.24
CA ARG A 129 19.97 -5.51 1.94
C ARG A 129 19.73 -6.72 1.03
N TYR A 130 18.79 -6.61 0.09
CA TYR A 130 18.36 -7.68 -0.80
C TYR A 130 18.17 -7.13 -2.24
N PRO A 131 19.25 -6.91 -3.00
CA PRO A 131 19.17 -6.26 -4.32
C PRO A 131 18.25 -6.97 -5.32
N GLU A 132 18.26 -8.30 -5.36
CA GLU A 132 17.37 -9.08 -6.25
C GLU A 132 15.88 -8.85 -5.93
N LEU A 133 15.53 -8.81 -4.63
CA LEU A 133 14.18 -8.51 -4.19
C LEU A 133 13.78 -7.08 -4.53
N GLY A 134 14.69 -6.12 -4.30
CA GLY A 134 14.52 -4.74 -4.73
C GLY A 134 14.21 -4.63 -6.22
N ASN A 135 14.98 -5.31 -7.07
CA ASN A 135 14.77 -5.31 -8.51
C ASN A 135 13.39 -5.87 -8.90
N LYS A 136 12.94 -6.96 -8.28
CA LYS A 136 11.58 -7.50 -8.52
C LYS A 136 10.50 -6.47 -8.21
N ILE A 137 10.60 -5.80 -7.05
CA ILE A 137 9.64 -4.77 -6.64
C ILE A 137 9.64 -3.59 -7.62
N LEU A 138 10.81 -3.10 -8.02
CA LEU A 138 10.94 -1.98 -8.96
C LEU A 138 10.40 -2.33 -10.36
N LEU A 139 10.62 -3.56 -10.85
CA LEU A 139 10.06 -4.05 -12.10
C LEU A 139 8.54 -4.15 -12.03
N ASN A 140 8.00 -4.72 -10.94
CA ASN A 140 6.56 -4.80 -10.74
C ASN A 140 5.91 -3.42 -10.64
N LEU A 141 6.53 -2.49 -9.92
CA LEU A 141 6.08 -1.10 -9.83
C LEU A 141 6.09 -0.42 -11.22
N SER A 142 7.14 -0.62 -12.00
CA SER A 142 7.23 -0.09 -13.38
C SER A 142 6.10 -0.63 -14.26
N ARG A 143 5.76 -1.92 -14.13
CA ARG A 143 4.64 -2.54 -14.86
C ARG A 143 3.30 -1.92 -14.47
N VAL A 144 3.03 -1.79 -13.16
CA VAL A 144 1.80 -1.17 -12.63
C VAL A 144 1.63 0.25 -13.16
N LEU A 145 2.69 1.06 -13.13
CA LEU A 145 2.63 2.44 -13.63
C LEU A 145 2.42 2.48 -15.15
N GLY A 146 3.06 1.58 -15.89
CA GLY A 146 2.82 1.43 -17.33
C GLY A 146 1.36 1.06 -17.65
N GLU A 147 0.74 0.18 -16.85
CA GLU A 147 -0.68 -0.18 -16.98
C GLU A 147 -1.58 1.03 -16.71
N ARG A 148 -1.38 1.72 -15.58
CA ARG A 148 -2.15 2.92 -15.21
C ARG A 148 -2.03 4.06 -16.24
N LEU A 149 -0.83 4.27 -16.80
CA LEU A 149 -0.62 5.27 -17.85
C LEU A 149 -1.40 4.91 -19.11
N ARG A 150 -1.39 3.64 -19.54
CA ARG A 150 -2.17 3.17 -20.71
C ARG A 150 -3.67 3.33 -20.47
N GLU A 151 -4.17 3.04 -19.28
CA GLU A 151 -5.58 3.23 -18.92
C GLU A 151 -5.97 4.70 -18.93
N THR A 152 -5.14 5.56 -18.33
CA THR A 152 -5.35 7.01 -18.31
C THR A 152 -5.42 7.58 -19.72
N ASN A 153 -4.49 7.20 -20.60
CA ASN A 153 -4.48 7.62 -22.00
C ASN A 153 -5.74 7.18 -22.76
N LYS A 154 -6.23 5.95 -22.53
CA LYS A 154 -7.48 5.46 -23.12
C LYS A 154 -8.68 6.29 -22.66
N ASN A 155 -8.73 6.68 -21.39
CA ASN A 155 -9.83 7.46 -20.84
C ASN A 155 -9.84 8.89 -21.38
N ILE A 156 -8.67 9.53 -21.55
CA ILE A 156 -8.55 10.86 -22.16
C ILE A 156 -9.08 10.87 -23.60
N ILE A 157 -8.77 9.83 -24.39
CA ILE A 157 -9.24 9.71 -25.77
C ILE A 157 -10.76 9.56 -25.84
N LYS A 158 -11.37 8.81 -24.91
CA LYS A 158 -12.83 8.62 -24.85
C LYS A 158 -13.61 9.84 -24.36
N SER A 159 -12.96 10.76 -23.65
CA SER A 159 -13.56 12.00 -23.15
C SER A 159 -13.50 13.18 -24.13
N LYS A 160 -13.00 12.94 -25.36
CA LYS A 160 -13.07 13.88 -26.50
C LYS A 160 -14.15 13.44 -27.47
#